data_AF-A0AAE5EXL7-F1
#
_entry.id   AF-A0AAE5EXL7-F1
#
_cell.length_a   1.000
_cell.length_b   1.000
_cell.length_c   1.000
_cell.angle_alpha   90.00
_cell.angle_beta   90.00
_cell.angle_gamma   90.00
#
_symmetry.space_group_name_H-M   'P 1'
#
loop_
_entity.id
_entity.type
_entity.pdbx_description
1 polymer ?
#
loop_
_entity_poly.entity_id
_entity_poly.type
_entity_poly.pdbx_seq_one_letter_code
_entity_poly.pdbx_strand_id
1 'polypeptide(L)'
;MNIVDKSVQVVTRTDGAGIVKPICFFITDNDESVEVINVERLVRRDKEKIGGDYIYTFTCEIIKDNMKMLCDLRLNLSTNEWILYRV
;
A
#
# COMPACT_ATOMS: atom_id res chain seq x y z
N MET A 1 -3.37 -10.43 10.09
CA MET A 1 -3.34 -9.01 9.71
C MET A 1 -4.66 -8.39 10.13
N ASN A 2 -4.59 -7.32 10.90
CA ASN A 2 -5.71 -6.53 11.37
C ASN A 2 -6.09 -5.48 10.32
N ILE A 3 -7.36 -5.09 10.28
CA ILE A 3 -7.83 -4.00 9.42
C ILE A 3 -7.43 -2.66 10.05
N VAL A 4 -6.82 -1.80 9.24
CA VAL A 4 -6.37 -0.45 9.63
C VAL A 4 -7.19 0.61 8.93
N ASP A 5 -7.35 0.47 7.61
CA ASP A 5 -8.11 1.38 6.74
C ASP A 5 -7.65 2.85 6.84
N LYS A 6 -6.35 3.07 6.69
CA LYS A 6 -5.72 4.41 6.81
C LYS A 6 -5.27 4.93 5.45
N SER A 7 -5.65 6.17 5.11
CA SER A 7 -5.15 6.85 3.92
C SER A 7 -3.64 7.09 4.03
N VAL A 8 -2.90 6.82 2.96
CA VAL A 8 -1.44 6.92 2.92
C VAL A 8 -0.96 7.52 1.60
N GLN A 9 0.23 8.09 1.61
CA GLN A 9 0.93 8.48 0.39
C GLN A 9 1.91 7.38 0.00
N VAL A 10 2.01 7.05 -1.29
CA VAL A 10 2.82 5.91 -1.76
C VAL A 10 3.75 6.34 -2.87
N VAL A 11 5.04 6.02 -2.74
CA VAL A 11 6.00 6.08 -3.83
C VAL A 11 5.95 4.76 -4.57
N THR A 12 5.78 4.83 -5.88
CA THR A 12 5.73 3.65 -6.74
C THR A 12 6.76 3.74 -7.85
N ARG A 13 7.15 2.59 -8.38
CA ARG A 13 7.76 2.47 -9.71
C ARG A 13 6.80 1.77 -10.63
N THR A 14 6.81 2.18 -11.90
CA THR A 14 6.14 1.46 -12.96
C THR A 14 7.20 0.79 -13.81
N ASP A 15 7.07 -0.53 -14.02
CA ASP A 15 8.01 -1.24 -14.90
C ASP A 15 7.68 -1.03 -16.39
N GLY A 16 8.54 -1.52 -17.28
CA GLY A 16 8.36 -1.38 -18.73
C GLY A 16 7.10 -2.05 -19.30
N ALA A 17 6.41 -2.89 -18.52
CA ALA A 17 5.12 -3.48 -18.89
C ALA A 17 3.93 -2.64 -18.36
N GLY A 18 4.19 -1.47 -17.78
CA GLY A 18 3.15 -0.61 -17.20
C GLY A 18 2.66 -1.10 -15.82
N ILE A 19 3.36 -2.04 -15.17
CA ILE A 19 2.94 -2.55 -13.87
C ILE A 19 3.47 -1.65 -12.76
N VAL A 20 2.54 -1.03 -12.04
CA VAL A 20 2.80 -0.27 -10.81
C VAL A 20 3.26 -1.21 -9.70
N LYS A 21 4.31 -0.82 -8.98
CA LYS A 21 4.90 -1.53 -7.84
C LYS A 21 5.19 -0.53 -6.71
N PRO A 22 4.62 -0.69 -5.52
CA PRO A 22 4.98 0.11 -4.35
C PRO A 22 6.47 -0.04 -3.99
N ILE A 23 7.10 1.06 -3.57
CA ILE A 23 8.49 1.10 -3.07
C ILE A 23 8.51 1.47 -1.60
N CYS A 24 7.79 2.52 -1.22
CA CYS A 24 7.60 2.91 0.17
C CYS A 24 6.30 3.70 0.29
N PHE A 25 5.82 3.85 1.52
CA PHE A 25 4.66 4.66 1.82
C PHE A 25 4.83 5.40 3.14
N PHE A 26 4.06 6.48 3.27
CA PHE A 26 4.12 7.39 4.40
C PHE A 26 2.84 7.25 5.22
N ILE A 27 3.01 7.06 6.52
CA ILE A 27 1.93 7.13 7.50
C ILE A 27 2.07 8.46 8.23
N THR A 28 1.08 9.33 8.10
CA THR A 28 0.98 10.55 8.91
C THR A 28 0.16 10.25 10.16
N ASP A 29 0.72 10.51 11.34
CA ASP A 29 0.03 10.39 12.61
C ASP A 29 -0.66 11.69 13.03
N ASN A 30 -1.46 11.62 14.10
CA ASN A 30 -2.29 12.74 14.55
C ASN A 30 -1.47 13.96 15.00
N ASP A 31 -0.22 13.75 15.39
CA ASP A 31 0.73 14.79 15.76
C ASP A 31 1.52 15.35 14.56
N GLU A 32 1.06 15.03 13.33
CA GLU A 32 1.69 15.38 12.06
C GLU A 32 3.07 14.73 11.83
N SER A 33 3.51 13.84 12.72
CA SER A 33 4.71 13.05 12.48
C SER A 33 4.50 12.12 11.29
N VAL A 34 5.57 11.92 10.51
CA VAL A 34 5.55 11.11 9.30
C VAL A 34 6.49 9.92 9.47
N GLU A 35 5.92 8.72 9.50
CA GLU A 35 6.65 7.46 9.46
C GLU A 35 6.80 6.99 8.01
N VAL A 36 8.02 6.64 7.61
CA VAL A 36 8.31 6.06 6.28
C VAL A 36 8.43 4.55 6.41
N ILE A 37 7.58 3.81 5.69
CA ILE A 37 7.62 2.36 5.64
C ILE A 37 8.15 1.89 4.28
N ASN A 38 9.26 1.18 4.29
CA ASN A 38 9.87 0.62 3.09
C ASN A 38 9.25 -0.74 2.73
N VAL A 39 8.98 -0.93 1.44
CA VAL A 39 8.53 -2.20 0.87
C VAL A 39 9.75 -2.99 0.41
N GLU A 40 10.02 -4.10 1.09
CA GLU A 40 11.10 -5.03 0.72
C GLU A 40 10.74 -5.80 -0.54
N ARG A 41 9.49 -6.29 -0.60
CA ARG A 41 9.04 -7.13 -1.70
C ARG A 41 7.53 -7.05 -1.90
N LEU A 42 7.11 -6.93 -3.15
CA LEU A 42 5.73 -7.18 -3.55
C LEU A 42 5.48 -8.69 -3.59
N VAL A 43 4.60 -9.20 -2.73
CA VAL A 43 4.27 -10.63 -2.62
C VAL A 43 3.16 -10.99 -3.60
N ARG A 44 2.11 -10.17 -3.69
CA ARG A 44 0.94 -10.44 -4.53
C ARG A 44 0.31 -9.13 -5.00
N ARG A 45 -0.31 -9.17 -6.19
CA ARG A 45 -1.17 -8.10 -6.71
C ARG A 45 -2.46 -8.68 -7.25
N ASP A 46 -3.59 -8.18 -6.76
CA ASP A 46 -4.93 -8.54 -7.23
C ASP A 46 -5.66 -7.32 -7.76
N LYS A 47 -6.60 -7.55 -8.69
CA LYS A 47 -7.54 -6.54 -9.19
C LYS A 47 -8.95 -7.00 -8.90
N GLU A 48 -9.70 -6.21 -8.16
CA GLU A 48 -11.06 -6.56 -7.73
C GLU A 48 -12.01 -5.40 -8.02
N LYS A 49 -13.29 -5.70 -8.22
CA LYS A 49 -14.34 -4.67 -8.34
C LYS A 49 -15.09 -4.60 -7.01
N ILE A 50 -14.97 -3.50 -6.28
CA ILE A 50 -15.55 -3.29 -4.95
C ILE A 50 -16.41 -2.03 -5.00
N GLY A 51 -17.69 -2.12 -4.64
CA GLY A 51 -18.59 -0.96 -4.62
C GLY A 51 -18.78 -0.26 -5.98
N GLY A 52 -18.42 -0.93 -7.09
CA GLY A 52 -18.46 -0.36 -8.44
C GLY A 52 -17.09 0.07 -8.98
N ASP A 53 -16.11 0.33 -8.11
CA ASP A 53 -14.76 0.74 -8.47
C ASP A 53 -13.81 -0.43 -8.65
N TYR A 54 -12.82 -0.27 -9.53
CA TYR A 54 -11.72 -1.22 -9.61
C TYR A 54 -10.62 -0.83 -8.62
N ILE A 55 -10.27 -1.76 -7.75
CA ILE A 55 -9.22 -1.61 -6.74
C ILE A 55 -8.08 -2.56 -7.08
N TYR A 56 -6.84 -2.05 -7.06
CA TYR A 56 -5.68 -2.93 -6.92
C TYR A 56 -5.36 -3.14 -5.45
N THR A 57 -5.21 -4.39 -5.04
CA THR A 57 -4.66 -4.76 -3.73
C THR A 57 -3.24 -5.29 -3.92
N PHE A 58 -2.28 -4.69 -3.24
CA PHE A 58 -0.88 -5.07 -3.23
C PHE A 58 -0.54 -5.64 -1.85
N THR A 59 -0.29 -6.94 -1.77
CA THR A 59 0.27 -7.55 -0.55
C THR A 59 1.79 -7.39 -0.59
N CYS A 60 2.32 -6.65 0.37
CA CYS A 60 3.73 -6.28 0.47
C CYS A 60 4.35 -6.89 1.71
N GLU A 61 5.61 -7.30 1.61
CA GLU A 61 6.50 -7.53 2.75
C GLU A 61 7.21 -6.20 3.06
N ILE A 62 7.14 -5.76 4.31
CA ILE A 62 7.71 -4.51 4.81
C ILE A 62 8.61 -4.78 6.02
N ILE A 63 9.48 -3.82 6.33
CA ILE A 63 10.22 -3.79 7.60
C ILE A 63 9.67 -2.66 8.45
N LYS A 64 9.18 -3.00 9.63
CA LYS A 64 8.77 -2.05 10.67
C LYS A 64 9.33 -2.54 12.00
N ASP A 65 9.92 -1.63 12.78
CA ASP A 65 10.56 -1.96 14.07
C ASP A 65 11.57 -3.12 14.00
N ASN A 66 12.38 -3.16 12.93
CA ASN A 66 13.32 -4.24 12.61
C ASN A 66 12.68 -5.64 12.42
N MET A 67 11.37 -5.72 12.25
CA MET A 67 10.65 -6.96 11.98
C MET A 67 10.05 -6.97 10.58
N LYS A 68 10.13 -8.14 9.94
CA LYS A 68 9.42 -8.39 8.69
C LYS A 68 7.95 -8.65 8.97
N MET A 69 7.09 -7.92 8.28
CA MET A 69 5.64 -8.15 8.36
C MET A 69 4.99 -7.97 6.99
N LEU A 70 3.76 -8.46 6.86
CA LEU A 70 2.96 -8.28 5.66
C LEU A 70 1.98 -7.12 5.85
N CYS A 71 1.73 -6.39 4.78
CA CYS A 71 0.65 -5.42 4.73
C CYS A 71 -0.06 -5.45 3.38
N ASP A 72 -1.30 -4.99 3.34
CA ASP A 72 -2.05 -4.77 2.11
C ASP A 72 -2.20 -3.27 1.86
N LEU A 73 -1.68 -2.80 0.73
CA LEU A 73 -1.96 -1.48 0.18
C LEU A 73 -3.03 -1.58 -0.89
N ARG A 74 -4.04 -0.72 -0.85
CA ARG A 74 -5.09 -0.62 -1.87
C ARG A 74 -4.95 0.67 -2.65
N LEU A 75 -5.07 0.58 -3.97
CA LEU A 75 -5.18 1.72 -4.87
C LEU A 75 -6.55 1.68 -5.53
N ASN A 76 -7.37 2.71 -5.32
CA ASN A 76 -8.59 2.90 -6.10
C ASN A 76 -8.22 3.47 -7.47
N LEU A 77 -8.57 2.77 -8.55
CA LEU A 77 -8.22 3.18 -9.91
C LEU A 77 -9.08 4.32 -10.46
N SER A 78 -10.23 4.59 -9.83
CA SER A 78 -11.09 5.72 -10.19
C SER A 78 -10.58 7.01 -9.56
N THR A 79 -10.17 6.98 -8.29
CA THR A 79 -9.77 8.18 -7.52
C THR A 79 -8.26 8.38 -7.40
N ASN A 80 -7.46 7.35 -7.68
CA ASN A 80 -6.02 7.26 -7.41
C ASN A 80 -5.65 7.35 -5.92
N GLU A 81 -6.61 7.17 -5.02
CA GLU A 81 -6.37 7.16 -3.58
C GLU A 81 -5.72 5.86 -3.13
N TRP A 82 -4.79 5.99 -2.18
CA TRP A 82 -4.08 4.86 -1.57
C TRP A 82 -4.51 4.68 -0.12
N ILE A 83 -4.73 3.42 0.26
CA ILE A 83 -5.14 3.03 1.61
C ILE A 83 -4.23 1.90 2.09
N LEU A 84 -3.66 2.04 3.28
CA LEU A 84 -3.14 0.93 4.06
C LEU A 84 -4.33 0.18 4.67
N TYR A 85 -4.71 -0.92 4.02
CA TYR A 85 -5.93 -1.63 4.36
C TYR A 85 -5.73 -2.56 5.56
N ARG A 86 -4.63 -3.33 5.56
CA ARG A 86 -4.31 -4.31 6.62
C ARG A 86 -2.81 -4.36 6.90
N VAL A 87 -2.46 -4.65 8.15
CA VAL A 87 -1.09 -4.96 8.64
C VAL A 87 -1.11 -6.14 9.59
#